data_AF-A0A926IQF7-F1
#
_entry.id   AF-A0A926IQF7-F1
#
_cell.length_a   1.000
_cell.length_b   1.000
_cell.length_c   1.000
_cell.angle_alpha   90.00
_cell.angle_beta   90.00
_cell.angle_gamma   90.00
#
_symmetry.space_group_name_H-M   'P 1'
#
loop_
_entity.id
_entity.type
_entity.pdbx_description
1 polymer ?
#
loop_
_entity_poly.entity_id
_entity_poly.type
_entity_poly.pdbx_seq_one_letter_code
_entity_poly.pdbx_strand_id
1 'polypeptide(L)'
;MKIFLNILWVVGLLVWSCCFAMGFNYGHGDSLLVSVILLFAILAIMGIDVFFLNKWTNPGSGYNRKNAKTKEIACLVTYAIMVLLTINGFAHFVAVQTEVKSEVRPKALNRIQELRRVFGDDNKGGSYQSYVVELAATYRNAMKKDYADEGTVNLAVSEFEDEMMGEGAYERLKNQSQKFLSDCEQSIQFWIPWTVTEYLTQLDKNTEDWKVELIRLSEKNEWVKATGESYDPHIDSTVNLANQVTNPSVSDYSFLAIIIIIILQIIVLFPYLRGKDWSQSGPQKYSGKDGGPVVYGRSRKSSATANQNNTPEEV
;
A
#
# COMPACT_ATOMS: atom_id res chain seq x y z
N MET A 1 -1.71 20.22 32.06
CA MET A 1 -2.32 20.55 30.75
C MET A 1 -1.32 20.56 29.58
N LYS A 2 -0.13 21.19 29.68
CA LYS A 2 0.88 21.17 28.58
C LYS A 2 1.41 19.75 28.25
N ILE A 3 1.70 18.94 29.28
CA ILE A 3 2.20 17.57 29.12
C ILE A 3 1.19 16.68 28.38
N PHE A 4 -0.09 16.72 28.79
CA PHE A 4 -1.17 15.96 28.15
C PHE A 4 -1.31 16.24 26.65
N LEU A 5 -1.19 17.51 26.25
CA LEU A 5 -1.30 17.89 24.84
C LEU A 5 -0.09 17.49 23.99
N ASN A 6 1.11 17.52 24.58
CA ASN A 6 2.30 17.00 23.90
C ASN A 6 2.20 15.49 23.70
N ILE A 7 1.70 14.75 24.70
CA ILE A 7 1.45 13.30 24.57
C ILE A 7 0.41 13.04 23.48
N LEU A 8 -0.71 13.76 23.49
CA LEU A 8 -1.77 13.62 22.49
C LEU A 8 -1.25 13.88 21.06
N TRP A 9 -0.37 14.87 20.90
CA TRP A 9 0.26 15.18 19.60
C TRP A 9 1.21 14.09 19.13
N VAL A 10 2.09 13.58 20.01
CA VAL A 10 3.01 12.48 19.67
C VAL A 10 2.22 11.22 19.29
N VAL A 11 1.19 10.88 20.08
CA VAL A 11 0.32 9.73 19.78
C VAL A 11 -0.42 9.93 18.46
N GLY A 12 -0.95 11.13 18.19
CA GLY A 12 -1.60 11.45 16.92
C GLY A 12 -0.67 11.29 15.72
N LEU A 13 0.59 11.74 15.82
CA LEU A 13 1.60 11.52 14.79
C LEU A 13 1.93 10.05 14.58
N LEU A 14 2.08 9.26 15.65
CA LEU A 14 2.35 7.83 15.54
C LEU A 14 1.20 7.10 14.85
N VAL A 15 -0.05 7.36 15.25
CA VAL A 15 -1.24 6.76 14.63
C VAL A 15 -1.35 7.18 13.17
N TRP A 16 -1.13 8.47 12.87
CA TRP A 16 -1.12 8.96 11.49
C TRP A 16 -0.06 8.28 10.63
N SER A 17 1.15 8.09 11.16
CA SER A 17 2.26 7.41 10.49
C SER A 17 1.88 5.98 10.12
N CYS A 18 1.24 5.26 11.04
CA CYS A 18 0.74 3.90 10.80
C CYS A 18 -0.34 3.89 9.70
N CYS A 19 -1.32 4.81 9.77
CA CYS A 19 -2.37 4.93 8.75
C CYS A 19 -1.79 5.24 7.37
N PHE A 20 -0.83 6.17 7.30
CA PHE A 20 -0.15 6.53 6.06
C PHE A 20 0.65 5.35 5.49
N ALA A 21 1.45 4.68 6.31
CA ALA A 21 2.26 3.54 5.89
C ALA A 21 1.39 2.40 5.33
N MET A 22 0.30 2.08 6.02
CA MET A 22 -0.65 1.05 5.58
C MET A 22 -1.33 1.46 4.26
N GLY A 23 -1.84 2.69 4.17
CA GLY A 23 -2.53 3.16 2.98
C GLY A 23 -1.63 3.31 1.75
N PHE A 24 -0.40 3.78 1.95
CA PHE A 24 0.56 3.99 0.87
C PHE A 24 1.05 2.66 0.29
N ASN A 25 1.44 1.73 1.16
CA ASN A 25 1.89 0.39 0.75
C ASN A 25 0.79 -0.34 -0.03
N TYR A 26 -0.45 -0.26 0.45
CA TYR A 26 -1.59 -0.90 -0.19
C TYR A 26 -1.91 -0.31 -1.57
N GLY A 27 -1.90 1.01 -1.70
CA GLY A 27 -2.27 1.70 -2.94
C GLY A 27 -1.24 1.61 -4.07
N HIS A 28 0.03 1.35 -3.75
CA HIS A 28 1.10 1.29 -4.76
C HIS A 28 1.55 -0.14 -5.09
N GLY A 29 1.21 -1.13 -4.25
CA GLY A 29 1.71 -2.50 -4.44
C GLY A 29 3.25 -2.60 -4.37
N ASP A 30 3.91 -1.57 -3.87
CA ASP A 30 5.37 -1.47 -3.79
C ASP A 30 5.91 -2.33 -2.65
N SER A 31 7.16 -2.77 -2.79
CA SER A 31 7.86 -3.48 -1.73
C SER A 31 7.83 -2.69 -0.41
N LEU A 32 7.71 -3.42 0.70
CA LEU A 32 7.65 -2.85 2.06
C LEU A 32 8.82 -1.90 2.35
N LEU A 33 10.00 -2.16 1.75
CA LEU A 33 11.19 -1.32 1.89
C LEU A 33 10.99 0.10 1.32
N VAL A 34 10.41 0.22 0.12
CA VAL A 34 10.13 1.51 -0.53
C VAL A 34 9.12 2.30 0.29
N SER A 35 8.07 1.62 0.77
CA SER A 35 7.05 2.22 1.64
C SER A 35 7.62 2.79 2.94
N VAL A 36 8.58 2.09 3.56
CA VAL A 36 9.24 2.54 4.82
C VAL A 36 10.11 3.78 4.58
N ILE A 37 10.92 3.79 3.51
CA ILE A 37 11.77 4.95 3.18
C ILE A 37 10.92 6.19 2.91
N LEU A 38 9.84 6.01 2.15
CA LEU A 38 8.93 7.09 1.80
C LEU A 38 8.17 7.61 3.02
N LEU A 39 7.77 6.73 3.95
CA LEU A 39 7.21 7.12 5.26
C LEU A 39 8.18 8.02 6.04
N PHE A 40 9.46 7.63 6.16
CA PHE A 40 10.45 8.46 6.88
C PHE A 40 10.66 9.82 6.22
N ALA A 41 10.73 9.87 4.88
CA ALA A 41 10.85 11.13 4.14
C ALA A 41 9.65 12.05 4.41
N ILE A 42 8.45 11.48 4.41
CA ILE A 42 7.19 12.20 4.66
C ILE A 42 7.09 12.68 6.10
N LEU A 43 7.49 11.87 7.08
CA LEU A 43 7.55 12.29 8.48
C LEU A 43 8.58 13.41 8.71
N ALA A 44 9.72 13.35 8.01
CA ALA A 44 10.70 14.42 8.06
C ALA A 44 10.13 15.72 7.50
N ILE A 45 9.45 15.68 6.35
CA ILE A 45 8.78 16.84 5.73
C ILE A 45 7.72 17.42 6.68
N MET A 46 6.84 16.57 7.25
CA MET A 46 5.82 17.05 8.19
C MET A 46 6.41 17.60 9.49
N GLY A 47 7.46 16.99 10.02
CA GLY A 47 8.17 17.49 11.19
C GLY A 47 8.79 18.87 10.92
N ILE A 48 9.36 19.06 9.73
CA ILE A 48 9.88 20.34 9.24
C ILE A 48 8.74 21.38 9.12
N ASP A 49 7.61 21.01 8.51
CA ASP A 49 6.45 21.89 8.35
C ASP A 49 5.89 22.34 9.70
N VAL A 50 5.67 21.40 10.64
CA VAL A 50 5.18 21.72 11.98
C VAL A 50 6.18 22.58 12.76
N PHE A 51 7.49 22.30 12.64
CA PHE A 51 8.54 23.12 13.25
C PHE A 51 8.52 24.56 12.73
N PHE A 52 8.42 24.76 11.42
CA PHE A 52 8.36 26.09 10.82
C PHE A 52 7.05 26.82 11.15
N LEU A 53 5.90 26.11 11.13
CA LEU A 53 4.61 26.66 11.55
C LEU A 53 4.64 27.14 13.01
N ASN A 54 5.29 26.39 13.91
CA ASN A 54 5.42 26.77 15.31
C ASN A 54 6.43 27.93 15.51
N LYS A 55 7.51 27.97 14.71
CA LYS A 55 8.50 29.06 14.76
C LYS A 55 7.93 30.39 14.27
N TRP A 56 7.10 30.39 13.23
CA TRP A 56 6.52 31.61 12.66
C TRP A 56 5.29 32.14 13.39
N THR A 57 4.59 31.30 14.15
CA THR A 57 3.46 31.73 15.00
C THR A 57 3.89 32.34 16.34
N ASN A 58 5.15 32.16 16.76
CA ASN A 58 5.66 32.75 18.00
C ASN A 58 6.04 34.24 17.84
N PRO A 59 5.39 35.17 18.58
CA PRO A 59 5.48 36.62 18.37
C PRO A 59 6.82 37.29 18.75
N GLY A 60 7.86 36.51 19.08
CA GLY A 60 9.18 37.02 19.46
C GLY A 60 10.27 36.88 18.38
N SER A 61 9.99 36.22 17.26
CA SER A 61 10.97 36.12 16.17
C SER A 61 10.87 37.39 15.32
N GLY A 62 11.92 38.22 15.28
CA GLY A 62 11.99 39.48 14.51
C GLY A 62 11.96 39.29 12.98
N TYR A 63 11.08 38.43 12.49
CA TYR A 63 11.00 37.97 11.10
C TYR A 63 10.13 38.91 10.28
N ASN A 64 10.55 39.19 9.04
CA ASN A 64 9.85 40.08 8.12
C ASN A 64 8.42 39.56 7.84
N ARG A 65 7.41 40.28 8.36
CA ARG A 65 6.00 39.83 8.49
C ARG A 65 5.34 39.43 7.16
N LYS A 66 5.75 40.04 6.03
CA LYS A 66 5.27 39.68 4.68
C LYS A 66 5.80 38.32 4.22
N ASN A 67 7.10 38.07 4.38
CA ASN A 67 7.73 36.79 4.02
C ASN A 67 7.29 35.66 4.96
N ALA A 68 6.97 35.97 6.22
CA ALA A 68 6.46 34.98 7.16
C ALA A 68 5.08 34.43 6.76
N LYS A 69 4.15 35.29 6.32
CA LYS A 69 2.82 34.85 5.85
C LYS A 69 2.87 33.97 4.61
N THR A 70 3.67 34.34 3.61
CA THR A 70 3.82 33.52 2.39
C THR A 70 4.37 32.14 2.71
N LYS A 71 5.35 32.06 3.62
CA LYS A 71 5.91 30.77 4.05
C LYS A 71 4.94 29.96 4.91
N GLU A 72 4.18 30.60 5.80
CA GLU A 72 3.09 29.95 6.57
C GLU A 72 2.05 29.31 5.64
N ILE A 73 1.62 30.04 4.59
CA ILE A 73 0.69 29.52 3.58
C ILE A 73 1.31 28.34 2.83
N ALA A 74 2.58 28.44 2.41
CA ALA A 74 3.27 27.35 1.73
C ALA A 74 3.33 26.08 2.59
N CYS A 75 3.69 26.17 3.87
CA CYS A 75 3.67 25.03 4.79
C CYS A 75 2.27 24.45 5.00
N LEU A 76 1.23 25.28 5.07
CA LEU A 76 -0.16 24.80 5.17
C LEU A 76 -0.63 24.07 3.91
N VAL A 77 -0.22 24.53 2.73
CA VAL A 77 -0.52 23.88 1.45
C VAL A 77 0.19 22.52 1.37
N THR A 78 1.49 22.46 1.68
CA THR A 78 2.23 21.19 1.74
C THR A 78 1.56 20.23 2.72
N TYR A 79 1.25 20.69 3.94
CA TYR A 79 0.53 19.90 4.93
C TYR A 79 -0.80 19.35 4.37
N ALA A 80 -1.63 20.20 3.75
CA ALA A 80 -2.92 19.79 3.21
C ALA A 80 -2.80 18.72 2.11
N ILE A 81 -1.77 18.81 1.25
CA ILE A 81 -1.50 17.77 0.23
C ILE A 81 -1.17 16.44 0.91
N MET A 82 -0.32 16.45 1.93
CA MET A 82 0.06 15.24 2.68
C MET A 82 -1.15 14.60 3.38
N VAL A 83 -2.04 15.43 3.92
CA VAL A 83 -3.32 14.98 4.48
C VAL A 83 -4.17 14.29 3.42
N LEU A 84 -4.36 14.90 2.25
CA LEU A 84 -5.18 14.32 1.18
C LEU A 84 -4.62 12.98 0.70
N LEU A 85 -3.29 12.87 0.56
CA LEU A 85 -2.63 11.60 0.22
C LEU A 85 -2.89 10.52 1.28
N THR A 86 -2.83 10.90 2.57
CA THR A 86 -3.15 9.97 3.67
C THR A 86 -4.61 9.54 3.63
N ILE A 87 -5.52 10.50 3.38
CA ILE A 87 -6.96 10.23 3.28
C ILE A 87 -7.22 9.21 2.18
N ASN A 88 -6.67 9.46 1.00
CA ASN A 88 -6.84 8.57 -0.13
C ASN A 88 -6.31 7.15 0.17
N GLY A 89 -5.06 7.05 0.65
CA GLY A 89 -4.44 5.75 0.93
C GLY A 89 -5.16 4.97 2.04
N PHE A 90 -5.53 5.60 3.15
CA PHE A 90 -6.19 4.89 4.25
C PHE A 90 -7.65 4.57 3.93
N ALA A 91 -8.38 5.46 3.25
CA ALA A 91 -9.73 5.15 2.80
C ALA A 91 -9.74 3.96 1.84
N HIS A 92 -8.77 3.90 0.92
CA HIS A 92 -8.53 2.77 0.04
C HIS A 92 -8.26 1.48 0.82
N PHE A 93 -7.34 1.53 1.79
CA PHE A 93 -7.05 0.39 2.66
C PHE A 93 -8.32 -0.14 3.35
N VAL A 94 -9.14 0.76 3.93
CA VAL A 94 -10.38 0.36 4.60
C VAL A 94 -11.36 -0.25 3.61
N ALA A 95 -11.61 0.40 2.47
CA ALA A 95 -12.49 -0.09 1.41
C ALA A 95 -12.14 -1.54 1.02
N VAL A 96 -10.85 -1.80 0.84
CA VAL A 96 -10.42 -3.14 0.47
C VAL A 96 -10.60 -4.15 1.60
N GLN A 97 -10.34 -3.78 2.84
CA GLN A 97 -10.52 -4.66 4.00
C GLN A 97 -11.99 -4.99 4.27
N THR A 98 -12.91 -4.06 4.02
CA THR A 98 -14.33 -4.20 4.38
C THR A 98 -15.19 -4.71 3.24
N GLU A 99 -14.93 -4.29 2.01
CA GLU A 99 -15.83 -4.51 0.87
C GLU A 99 -15.22 -5.51 -0.11
N VAL A 100 -14.04 -5.21 -0.64
CA VAL A 100 -13.39 -5.99 -1.72
C VAL A 100 -12.90 -7.36 -1.23
N LYS A 101 -12.40 -7.46 0.01
CA LYS A 101 -11.87 -8.70 0.59
C LYS A 101 -12.82 -9.88 0.47
N SER A 102 -14.10 -9.65 0.71
CA SER A 102 -15.13 -10.69 0.73
C SER A 102 -15.32 -11.35 -0.64
N GLU A 103 -15.09 -10.60 -1.71
CA GLU A 103 -15.23 -11.05 -3.09
C GLU A 103 -13.93 -11.63 -3.65
N VAL A 104 -12.79 -10.97 -3.40
CA VAL A 104 -11.50 -11.36 -4.00
C VAL A 104 -10.90 -12.59 -3.33
N ARG A 105 -10.98 -12.70 -2.00
CA ARG A 105 -10.38 -13.81 -1.25
C ARG A 105 -10.83 -15.20 -1.73
N PRO A 106 -12.14 -15.51 -1.84
CA PRO A 106 -12.57 -16.84 -2.30
C PRO A 106 -12.15 -17.12 -3.76
N LYS A 107 -12.20 -16.11 -4.64
CA LYS A 107 -11.76 -16.26 -6.04
C LYS A 107 -10.27 -16.59 -6.13
N ALA A 108 -9.44 -15.87 -5.36
CA ALA A 108 -8.00 -16.10 -5.32
C ALA A 108 -7.64 -17.47 -4.74
N LEU A 109 -8.33 -17.92 -3.69
CA LEU A 109 -8.12 -19.27 -3.13
C LEU A 109 -8.52 -20.37 -4.11
N ASN A 110 -9.67 -20.23 -4.80
CA ASN A 110 -10.06 -21.17 -5.85
C ASN A 110 -9.01 -21.23 -6.96
N ARG A 111 -8.52 -20.06 -7.38
CA ARG A 111 -7.46 -19.96 -8.39
C ARG A 111 -6.18 -20.69 -7.98
N ILE A 112 -5.75 -20.54 -6.74
CA ILE A 112 -4.58 -21.27 -6.21
C ILE A 112 -4.82 -22.78 -6.26
N GLN A 113 -6.03 -23.25 -5.94
CA GLN A 113 -6.36 -24.66 -6.00
C GLN A 113 -6.35 -25.21 -7.44
N GLU A 114 -6.86 -24.46 -8.41
CA GLU A 114 -6.76 -24.79 -9.84
C GLU A 114 -5.31 -24.92 -10.28
N LEU A 115 -4.46 -23.95 -9.93
CA LEU A 115 -3.04 -23.98 -10.27
C LEU A 115 -2.33 -25.16 -9.59
N ARG A 116 -2.62 -25.46 -8.33
CA ARG A 116 -2.10 -26.66 -7.64
C ARG A 116 -2.52 -27.95 -8.36
N ARG A 117 -3.71 -28.01 -8.95
CA ARG A 117 -4.16 -29.17 -9.73
C ARG A 117 -3.33 -29.36 -10.99
N VAL A 118 -2.97 -28.28 -11.68
CA VAL A 118 -2.11 -28.33 -12.89
C VAL A 118 -0.74 -28.94 -12.59
N PHE A 119 -0.15 -28.61 -11.42
CA PHE A 119 1.15 -29.13 -10.94
C PHE A 119 1.06 -30.34 -9.98
N GLY A 120 -0.10 -30.99 -9.89
CA GLY A 120 -0.36 -32.02 -8.89
C GLY A 120 0.41 -33.33 -9.10
N ASP A 121 0.68 -34.04 -8.00
CA ASP A 121 1.57 -35.22 -7.91
C ASP A 121 0.98 -36.57 -8.37
N ASP A 122 -0.36 -36.73 -8.42
CA ASP A 122 -0.99 -38.07 -8.50
C ASP A 122 -2.13 -38.15 -9.52
N ASN A 123 -1.86 -38.32 -10.81
CA ASN A 123 -2.85 -38.71 -11.86
C ASN A 123 -4.25 -38.08 -11.76
N LYS A 124 -4.34 -36.86 -11.21
CA LYS A 124 -5.60 -36.13 -11.11
C LYS A 124 -5.84 -35.59 -12.50
N GLY A 125 -6.97 -35.97 -13.10
CA GLY A 125 -7.30 -35.53 -14.46
C GLY A 125 -7.11 -34.02 -14.60
N GLY A 126 -6.43 -33.59 -15.66
CA GLY A 126 -6.11 -32.20 -15.95
C GLY A 126 -4.74 -31.69 -15.45
N SER A 127 -3.93 -32.49 -14.75
CA SER A 127 -2.53 -32.12 -14.47
C SER A 127 -1.61 -32.39 -15.66
N TYR A 128 -0.46 -31.71 -15.71
CA TYR A 128 0.56 -31.96 -16.74
C TYR A 128 1.08 -33.40 -16.69
N GLN A 129 1.33 -33.92 -15.48
CA GLN A 129 1.78 -35.30 -15.28
C GLN A 129 0.75 -36.32 -15.78
N SER A 130 -0.55 -36.08 -15.54
CA SER A 130 -1.62 -36.95 -16.07
C SER A 130 -1.66 -36.93 -17.60
N TYR A 131 -1.42 -35.77 -18.23
CA TYR A 131 -1.32 -35.65 -19.68
C TYR A 131 -0.12 -36.45 -20.22
N VAL A 132 1.06 -36.35 -19.59
CA VAL A 132 2.23 -37.13 -20.03
C VAL A 132 1.98 -38.64 -19.93
N VAL A 133 1.35 -39.11 -18.84
CA VAL A 133 1.03 -40.53 -18.66
C VAL A 133 0.07 -41.06 -19.73
N GLU A 134 -0.97 -40.28 -20.06
CA GLU A 134 -1.93 -40.63 -21.13
C GLU A 134 -1.24 -40.68 -22.50
N LEU A 135 -0.38 -39.69 -22.76
CA LEU A 135 0.35 -39.58 -24.00
C LEU A 135 1.40 -40.70 -24.18
N ALA A 136 2.10 -41.06 -23.09
CA ALA A 136 3.03 -42.18 -23.06
C ALA A 136 2.33 -43.52 -23.36
N ALA A 137 1.09 -43.70 -22.90
CA ALA A 137 0.29 -44.88 -23.24
C ALA A 137 -0.06 -44.95 -24.73
N THR A 138 -0.40 -43.81 -25.34
CA THR A 138 -0.63 -43.70 -26.80
C THR A 138 0.65 -43.97 -27.58
N TYR A 139 1.77 -43.37 -27.16
CA TYR A 139 3.09 -43.60 -27.75
C TYR A 139 3.50 -45.09 -27.70
N ARG A 140 3.30 -45.76 -26.55
CA ARG A 140 3.54 -47.20 -26.38
C ARG A 140 2.77 -48.04 -27.42
N ASN A 141 1.50 -47.72 -27.65
CA ASN A 141 0.67 -48.45 -28.61
C ASN A 141 1.11 -48.21 -30.07
N ALA A 142 1.67 -47.04 -30.39
CA ALA A 142 2.28 -46.78 -31.68
C ALA A 142 3.57 -47.62 -31.85
N MET A 143 4.47 -47.59 -30.87
CA MET A 143 5.75 -48.31 -30.92
C MET A 143 5.58 -49.84 -31.00
N LYS A 144 4.55 -50.42 -30.37
CA LYS A 144 4.24 -51.85 -30.50
C LYS A 144 3.95 -52.31 -31.94
N LYS A 145 3.63 -51.40 -32.86
CA LYS A 145 3.45 -51.72 -34.28
C LYS A 145 4.76 -51.77 -35.04
N ASP A 146 5.74 -50.99 -34.61
CA ASP A 146 7.02 -50.81 -35.29
C ASP A 146 8.13 -51.72 -34.72
N TYR A 147 8.00 -52.14 -33.47
CA TYR A 147 8.98 -52.98 -32.76
C TYR A 147 8.37 -54.31 -32.30
N ALA A 148 9.14 -55.40 -32.45
CA ALA A 148 8.72 -56.74 -32.04
C ALA A 148 9.07 -57.08 -30.57
N ASP A 149 10.01 -56.37 -29.96
CA ASP A 149 10.52 -56.65 -28.60
C ASP A 149 9.94 -55.70 -27.55
N GLU A 150 9.42 -56.28 -26.47
CA GLU A 150 8.76 -55.53 -25.38
C GLU A 150 9.77 -54.73 -24.53
N GLY A 151 11.02 -55.18 -24.43
CA GLY A 151 12.09 -54.44 -23.75
C GLY A 151 12.40 -53.12 -24.44
N THR A 152 12.50 -53.15 -25.77
CA THR A 152 12.75 -51.96 -26.60
C THR A 152 11.61 -50.94 -26.51
N VAL A 153 10.36 -51.41 -26.54
CA VAL A 153 9.18 -50.53 -26.35
C VAL A 153 9.18 -49.87 -24.98
N ASN A 154 9.49 -50.62 -23.92
CA ASN A 154 9.50 -50.08 -22.56
C ASN A 154 10.61 -49.05 -22.36
N LEU A 155 11.80 -49.27 -22.93
CA LEU A 155 12.88 -48.30 -22.90
C LEU A 155 12.50 -46.98 -23.60
N ALA A 156 11.96 -47.06 -24.81
CA ALA A 156 11.55 -45.86 -25.56
C ALA A 156 10.44 -45.07 -24.86
N VAL A 157 9.47 -45.75 -24.22
CA VAL A 157 8.42 -45.10 -23.45
C VAL A 157 8.99 -44.43 -22.20
N SER A 158 9.96 -45.06 -21.51
CA SER A 158 10.64 -44.45 -20.37
C SER A 158 11.43 -43.21 -20.78
N GLU A 159 12.17 -43.27 -21.89
CA GLU A 159 12.90 -42.11 -22.43
C GLU A 159 11.96 -40.97 -22.83
N PHE A 160 10.77 -41.28 -23.35
CA PHE A 160 9.72 -40.29 -23.64
C PHE A 160 9.19 -39.62 -22.38
N GLU A 161 8.84 -40.41 -21.36
CA GLU A 161 8.38 -39.90 -20.05
C GLU A 161 9.47 -39.03 -19.40
N ASP A 162 10.72 -39.48 -19.49
CA ASP A 162 11.88 -38.73 -19.04
C ASP A 162 12.10 -37.46 -19.89
N GLU A 163 11.91 -37.43 -21.20
CA GLU A 163 12.10 -36.17 -21.94
C GLU A 163 11.02 -35.13 -21.59
N MET A 164 9.78 -35.58 -21.36
CA MET A 164 8.62 -34.74 -21.06
C MET A 164 8.59 -34.26 -19.60
N MET A 165 9.04 -35.08 -18.65
CA MET A 165 9.04 -34.77 -17.21
C MET A 165 10.45 -34.63 -16.62
N GLY A 166 11.37 -35.43 -17.13
CA GLY A 166 12.75 -35.62 -16.69
C GLY A 166 13.76 -34.76 -17.46
N GLU A 167 13.79 -33.48 -17.15
CA GLU A 167 15.00 -32.70 -17.41
C GLU A 167 15.25 -31.66 -16.32
N GLY A 168 14.83 -31.98 -15.09
CA GLY A 168 14.81 -31.02 -13.97
C GLY A 168 14.01 -29.74 -14.24
N ALA A 169 13.54 -29.47 -15.46
CA ALA A 169 12.82 -28.26 -15.84
C ALA A 169 11.40 -28.31 -15.28
N TYR A 170 10.65 -29.37 -15.58
CA TYR A 170 9.33 -29.60 -14.97
C TYR A 170 9.44 -29.69 -13.44
N GLU A 171 10.39 -30.48 -12.91
CA GLU A 171 10.54 -30.65 -11.47
C GLU A 171 10.94 -29.33 -10.77
N ARG A 172 11.81 -28.50 -11.37
CA ARG A 172 12.10 -27.15 -10.85
C ARG A 172 10.89 -26.24 -10.91
N LEU A 173 10.18 -26.23 -12.04
CA LEU A 173 8.97 -25.44 -12.23
C LEU A 173 7.92 -25.82 -11.17
N LYS A 174 7.60 -27.11 -11.06
CA LYS A 174 6.67 -27.65 -10.07
C LYS A 174 7.05 -27.25 -8.65
N ASN A 175 8.31 -27.44 -8.25
CA ASN A 175 8.77 -27.09 -6.91
C ASN A 175 8.70 -25.56 -6.65
N GLN A 176 9.09 -24.74 -7.63
CA GLN A 176 8.97 -23.28 -7.53
C GLN A 176 7.50 -22.83 -7.43
N SER A 177 6.64 -23.38 -8.29
CA SER A 177 5.20 -23.07 -8.31
C SER A 177 4.52 -23.50 -7.02
N GLN A 178 4.73 -24.73 -6.56
CA GLN A 178 4.11 -25.24 -5.32
C GLN A 178 4.55 -24.44 -4.08
N LYS A 179 5.82 -24.05 -4.00
CA LYS A 179 6.32 -23.19 -2.93
C LYS A 179 5.64 -21.82 -2.97
N PHE A 180 5.69 -21.13 -4.10
CA PHE A 180 5.04 -19.82 -4.27
C PHE A 180 3.54 -19.87 -3.96
N LEU A 181 2.83 -20.88 -4.48
CA LEU A 181 1.39 -21.07 -4.23
C LEU A 181 1.09 -21.25 -2.75
N SER A 182 1.98 -21.91 -1.99
CA SER A 182 1.80 -22.09 -0.54
C SER A 182 2.01 -20.78 0.23
N ASP A 183 3.04 -20.01 -0.12
CA ASP A 183 3.30 -18.70 0.49
C ASP A 183 2.16 -17.70 0.18
N CYS A 184 1.70 -17.72 -1.08
CA CYS A 184 0.58 -16.92 -1.57
C CYS A 184 -0.75 -17.29 -0.87
N GLU A 185 -1.05 -18.59 -0.76
CA GLU A 185 -2.23 -19.11 -0.06
C GLU A 185 -2.27 -18.66 1.39
N GLN A 186 -1.15 -18.76 2.11
CA GLN A 186 -1.05 -18.29 3.48
C GLN A 186 -1.39 -16.79 3.58
N SER A 187 -0.79 -15.97 2.72
CA SER A 187 -1.05 -14.52 2.71
C SER A 187 -2.52 -14.18 2.44
N ILE A 188 -3.15 -14.85 1.47
CA ILE A 188 -4.57 -14.63 1.12
C ILE A 188 -5.50 -15.20 2.19
N GLN A 189 -5.18 -16.35 2.77
CA GLN A 189 -5.96 -16.99 3.83
C GLN A 189 -6.01 -16.11 5.07
N PHE A 190 -4.88 -15.54 5.49
CA PHE A 190 -4.84 -14.60 6.62
C PHE A 190 -5.11 -13.15 6.21
N TRP A 191 -5.27 -12.89 4.92
CA TRP A 191 -5.47 -11.57 4.33
C TRP A 191 -4.47 -10.54 4.86
N ILE A 192 -3.19 -10.87 4.70
CA ILE A 192 -2.08 -10.07 5.23
C ILE A 192 -1.95 -8.80 4.38
N PRO A 193 -2.33 -7.61 4.88
CA PRO A 193 -2.56 -6.47 4.00
C PRO A 193 -1.31 -5.99 3.24
N TRP A 194 -0.13 -6.14 3.84
CA TRP A 194 1.14 -5.70 3.25
C TRP A 194 1.74 -6.68 2.23
N THR A 195 1.17 -7.88 2.06
CA THR A 195 1.69 -8.87 1.10
C THR A 195 0.63 -9.36 0.12
N VAL A 196 -0.66 -9.26 0.45
CA VAL A 196 -1.74 -9.81 -0.39
C VAL A 196 -1.75 -9.19 -1.79
N THR A 197 -1.57 -7.87 -1.92
CA THR A 197 -1.56 -7.18 -3.22
C THR A 197 -0.38 -7.62 -4.09
N GLU A 198 0.81 -7.75 -3.48
CA GLU A 198 2.00 -8.23 -4.16
C GLU A 198 1.83 -9.67 -4.62
N TYR A 199 1.34 -10.56 -3.75
CA TYR A 199 1.09 -11.96 -4.09
C TYR A 199 0.04 -12.14 -5.18
N LEU A 200 -1.05 -11.37 -5.17
CA LEU A 200 -2.05 -11.40 -6.25
C LEU A 200 -1.45 -10.94 -7.58
N THR A 201 -0.63 -9.90 -7.57
CA THR A 201 0.08 -9.41 -8.76
C THR A 201 1.05 -10.45 -9.30
N GLN A 202 1.84 -11.07 -8.42
CA GLN A 202 2.77 -12.13 -8.81
C GLN A 202 2.05 -13.40 -9.24
N LEU A 203 0.89 -13.73 -8.66
CA LEU A 203 0.08 -14.88 -9.05
C LEU A 203 -0.41 -14.75 -10.49
N ASP A 204 -0.95 -13.58 -10.85
CA ASP A 204 -1.43 -13.30 -12.21
C ASP A 204 -0.27 -13.40 -13.22
N LYS A 205 0.89 -12.81 -12.90
CA LYS A 205 2.09 -12.86 -13.74
C LYS A 205 2.63 -14.29 -13.90
N ASN A 206 2.86 -14.97 -12.78
CA ASN A 206 3.44 -16.32 -12.78
C ASN A 206 2.53 -17.32 -13.48
N THR A 207 1.20 -17.15 -13.41
CA THR A 207 0.25 -18.02 -14.11
C THR A 207 0.51 -18.05 -15.61
N GLU A 208 0.69 -16.88 -16.24
CA GLU A 208 0.96 -16.81 -17.68
C GLU A 208 2.36 -17.35 -18.04
N ASP A 209 3.36 -17.03 -17.23
CA ASP A 209 4.73 -17.55 -17.42
C ASP A 209 4.76 -19.09 -17.34
N TRP A 210 4.04 -19.67 -16.39
CA TRP A 210 3.98 -21.12 -16.24
C TRP A 210 3.19 -21.82 -17.33
N LYS A 211 2.10 -21.22 -17.84
CA LYS A 211 1.37 -21.77 -18.99
C LYS A 211 2.29 -21.92 -20.20
N VAL A 212 3.03 -20.85 -20.52
CA VAL A 212 3.98 -20.84 -21.64
C VAL A 212 5.05 -21.90 -21.44
N GLU A 213 5.57 -22.05 -20.22
CA GLU A 213 6.60 -23.05 -19.94
C GLU A 213 6.08 -24.49 -20.05
N LEU A 214 4.86 -24.78 -19.58
CA LEU A 214 4.25 -26.11 -19.73
C LEU A 214 3.98 -26.47 -21.19
N ILE A 215 3.52 -25.51 -21.99
CA ILE A 215 3.37 -25.67 -23.45
C ILE A 215 4.73 -25.97 -24.07
N ARG A 216 5.75 -25.16 -23.77
CA ARG A 216 7.12 -25.31 -24.27
C ARG A 216 7.72 -26.69 -23.92
N LEU A 217 7.46 -27.19 -22.71
CA LEU A 217 7.88 -28.53 -22.30
C LEU A 217 7.18 -29.61 -23.13
N SER A 218 5.87 -29.49 -23.36
CA SER A 218 5.13 -30.45 -24.22
C SER A 218 5.62 -30.44 -25.67
N GLU A 219 5.95 -29.27 -26.19
CA GLU A 219 6.45 -29.11 -27.55
C GLU A 219 7.93 -29.46 -27.69
N LYS A 220 8.65 -29.84 -26.64
CA LYS A 220 10.08 -30.14 -26.77
C LYS A 220 10.32 -31.42 -27.58
N ASN A 221 9.52 -32.45 -27.32
CA ASN A 221 9.64 -33.77 -27.92
C ASN A 221 9.16 -33.78 -29.39
N GLU A 222 9.93 -34.42 -30.28
CA GLU A 222 9.64 -34.41 -31.73
C GLU A 222 8.39 -35.21 -32.12
N TRP A 223 8.06 -36.27 -31.38
CA TRP A 223 6.87 -37.07 -31.66
C TRP A 223 5.59 -36.25 -31.38
N VAL A 224 5.56 -35.48 -30.28
CA VAL A 224 4.44 -34.57 -29.95
C VAL A 224 4.27 -33.49 -31.02
N LYS A 225 5.36 -32.91 -31.52
CA LYS A 225 5.31 -31.94 -32.64
C LYS A 225 4.70 -32.57 -33.91
N ALA A 226 5.01 -33.84 -34.18
CA ALA A 226 4.54 -34.53 -35.36
C ALA A 226 3.05 -34.88 -35.29
N THR A 227 2.51 -35.12 -34.10
CA THR A 227 1.06 -35.36 -33.89
C THR A 227 0.25 -34.06 -33.84
N GLY A 228 0.88 -32.93 -33.49
CA GLY A 228 0.22 -31.65 -33.29
C GLY A 228 -0.53 -31.55 -31.96
N GLU A 229 -0.28 -32.46 -31.02
CA GLU A 229 -0.97 -32.53 -29.72
C GLU A 229 -0.23 -31.72 -28.65
N SER A 230 -0.48 -30.40 -28.57
CA SER A 230 0.08 -29.58 -27.47
C SER A 230 -0.74 -29.72 -26.19
N TYR A 231 -0.06 -29.63 -25.03
CA TYR A 231 -0.77 -29.47 -23.76
C TYR A 231 -1.44 -28.09 -23.71
N ASP A 232 -2.71 -28.05 -23.33
CA ASP A 232 -3.44 -26.80 -23.04
C ASP A 232 -3.87 -26.80 -21.57
N PRO A 233 -3.14 -26.09 -20.69
CA PRO A 233 -3.53 -25.94 -19.30
C PRO A 233 -4.80 -25.09 -19.22
N HIS A 234 -5.96 -25.76 -19.13
CA HIS A 234 -7.26 -25.08 -18.95
C HIS A 234 -7.32 -24.37 -17.59
N ILE A 235 -6.89 -23.12 -17.60
CA ILE A 235 -6.72 -22.26 -16.43
C ILE A 235 -7.56 -21.01 -16.68
N ASP A 236 -8.71 -20.88 -15.99
CA ASP A 236 -9.66 -19.77 -16.16
C ASP A 236 -9.00 -18.42 -15.81
N SER A 237 -8.41 -17.71 -16.77
CA SER A 237 -7.67 -16.45 -16.54
C SER A 237 -8.51 -15.19 -16.69
N THR A 238 -9.84 -15.30 -16.65
CA THR A 238 -10.76 -14.19 -16.93
C THR A 238 -10.81 -13.13 -15.83
N VAL A 239 -10.15 -13.34 -14.69
CA VAL A 239 -10.22 -12.44 -13.54
C VAL A 239 -8.83 -11.89 -13.19
N ASN A 240 -8.60 -10.61 -13.49
CA ASN A 240 -7.43 -9.88 -12.99
C ASN A 240 -7.70 -9.50 -11.52
N LEU A 241 -7.24 -10.36 -10.60
CA LEU A 241 -7.50 -10.23 -9.17
C LEU A 241 -6.73 -9.05 -8.57
N ALA A 242 -5.53 -8.77 -9.09
CA ALA A 242 -4.72 -7.63 -8.67
C ALA A 242 -5.42 -6.29 -8.94
N ASN A 243 -6.07 -6.14 -10.11
CA ASN A 243 -6.79 -4.91 -10.46
C ASN A 243 -8.02 -4.65 -9.58
N GLN A 244 -8.69 -5.70 -9.10
CA GLN A 244 -9.84 -5.55 -8.19
C GLN A 244 -9.44 -5.00 -6.82
N VAL A 245 -8.21 -5.30 -6.39
CA VAL A 245 -7.66 -4.86 -5.10
C VAL A 245 -7.02 -3.46 -5.20
N THR A 246 -6.46 -3.11 -6.35
CA THR A 246 -5.71 -1.86 -6.56
C THR A 246 -6.54 -0.69 -7.09
N ASN A 247 -7.76 -0.92 -7.60
CA ASN A 247 -8.65 0.13 -8.09
C ASN A 247 -10.06 0.04 -7.47
N PRO A 248 -10.23 0.26 -6.15
CA PRO A 248 -11.55 0.45 -5.57
C PRO A 248 -12.18 1.71 -6.14
N SER A 249 -13.48 1.65 -6.37
CA SER A 249 -14.23 2.78 -6.90
C SER A 249 -14.39 3.87 -5.83
N VAL A 250 -14.61 5.12 -6.26
CA VAL A 250 -14.75 6.26 -5.33
C VAL A 250 -15.96 6.09 -4.39
N SER A 251 -16.96 5.30 -4.79
CA SER A 251 -18.11 4.95 -3.95
C SER A 251 -17.79 4.01 -2.80
N ASP A 252 -16.66 3.28 -2.87
CA ASP A 252 -16.27 2.24 -1.91
C ASP A 252 -15.48 2.84 -0.73
N TYR A 253 -15.19 4.15 -0.78
CA TYR A 253 -14.48 4.82 0.30
C TYR A 253 -15.37 4.98 1.53
N SER A 254 -15.01 4.29 2.61
CA SER A 254 -15.70 4.38 3.90
C SER A 254 -15.70 5.82 4.44
N PHE A 255 -16.90 6.41 4.54
CA PHE A 255 -17.12 7.73 5.17
C PHE A 255 -16.52 7.81 6.60
N LEU A 256 -16.53 6.67 7.31
CA LEU A 256 -15.94 6.55 8.64
C LEU A 256 -14.41 6.72 8.61
N ALA A 257 -13.72 6.16 7.61
CA ALA A 257 -12.28 6.31 7.44
C ALA A 257 -11.89 7.78 7.21
N ILE A 258 -12.68 8.49 6.41
CA ILE A 258 -12.49 9.94 6.16
C ILE A 258 -12.63 10.73 7.46
N ILE A 259 -13.68 10.46 8.26
CA ILE A 259 -13.90 11.13 9.55
C ILE A 259 -12.72 10.90 10.50
N ILE A 260 -12.25 9.66 10.64
CA ILE A 260 -11.14 9.31 11.54
C ILE A 260 -9.89 10.11 11.18
N ILE A 261 -9.57 10.22 9.90
CA ILE A 261 -8.39 10.96 9.45
C ILE A 261 -8.56 12.45 9.70
N ILE A 262 -9.73 13.03 9.43
CA ILE A 262 -10.00 14.44 9.74
C ILE A 262 -9.76 14.71 11.24
N ILE A 263 -10.24 13.84 12.12
CA ILE A 263 -10.03 13.95 13.57
C ILE A 263 -8.52 13.87 13.91
N LEU A 264 -7.79 12.92 13.32
CA LEU A 264 -6.34 12.80 13.50
C LEU A 264 -5.60 14.07 13.05
N GLN A 265 -6.00 14.68 11.94
CA GLN A 265 -5.41 15.94 11.48
C GLN A 265 -5.67 17.11 12.42
N ILE A 266 -6.88 17.20 12.98
CA ILE A 266 -7.21 18.22 13.98
C ILE A 266 -6.30 18.06 15.21
N ILE A 267 -6.04 16.82 15.65
CA ILE A 267 -5.14 16.52 16.77
C ILE A 267 -3.70 16.92 16.45
N VAL A 268 -3.19 16.61 15.24
CA VAL A 268 -1.83 16.96 14.81
C VAL A 268 -1.64 18.48 14.66
N LEU A 269 -2.66 19.20 14.15
CA LEU A 269 -2.66 20.66 14.01
C LEU A 269 -2.95 21.41 15.31
N PHE A 270 -3.42 20.72 16.35
CA PHE A 270 -3.85 21.35 17.60
C PHE A 270 -2.80 22.28 18.24
N PRO A 271 -1.49 21.94 18.28
CA PRO A 271 -0.46 22.83 18.82
C PRO A 271 -0.34 24.14 18.03
N TYR A 272 -0.44 24.08 16.70
CA TYR A 272 -0.45 25.25 15.82
C TYR A 272 -1.71 26.10 16.03
N LEU A 273 -2.89 25.48 16.08
CA LEU A 273 -4.16 26.18 16.31
C LEU A 273 -4.18 26.91 17.66
N ARG A 274 -3.53 26.34 18.68
CA ARG A 274 -3.39 26.96 20.01
C ARG A 274 -2.35 28.07 20.06
N GLY A 275 -1.25 27.95 19.32
CA GLY A 275 -0.19 28.96 19.26
C GLY A 275 -0.56 30.22 18.47
N LYS A 276 -1.60 30.14 17.64
CA LYS A 276 -2.11 31.26 16.85
C LYS A 276 -2.97 32.17 17.73
N ASP A 277 -2.47 33.34 18.11
CA ASP A 277 -3.30 34.40 18.71
C ASP A 277 -4.22 34.99 17.63
N TRP A 278 -5.46 34.50 17.54
CA TRP A 278 -6.50 34.99 16.61
C TRP A 278 -6.88 36.47 16.83
N SER A 279 -6.34 37.12 17.88
CA SER A 279 -6.64 38.50 18.26
C SER A 279 -5.77 39.56 17.55
N GLN A 280 -4.70 39.18 16.82
CA GLN A 280 -3.81 40.14 16.14
C GLN A 280 -4.04 40.30 14.63
N SER A 281 -5.07 39.67 14.06
CA SER A 281 -5.46 39.82 12.64
C SER A 281 -6.27 41.08 12.34
N GLY A 282 -6.33 42.05 13.25
CA GLY A 282 -6.77 43.41 12.95
C GLY A 282 -5.60 44.25 12.40
N PRO A 283 -5.83 45.18 11.46
CA PRO A 283 -4.77 46.06 10.96
C PRO A 283 -4.23 46.92 12.12
N GLN A 284 -3.04 46.58 12.62
CA GLN A 284 -2.30 47.45 13.54
C GLN A 284 -1.90 48.70 12.77
N LYS A 285 -2.57 49.83 13.05
CA LYS A 285 -2.13 51.14 12.57
C LYS A 285 -0.75 51.43 13.16
N TYR A 286 0.23 51.58 12.28
CA TYR A 286 1.55 52.08 12.64
C TYR A 286 1.45 53.59 12.87
N SER A 287 1.94 54.06 14.03
CA SER A 287 2.09 55.51 14.27
C SER A 287 3.20 56.01 13.36
N GLY A 288 2.87 56.95 12.47
CA GLY A 288 3.81 57.54 11.52
C GLY A 288 4.90 58.42 12.13
N LYS A 289 4.99 58.53 13.46
CA LYS A 289 5.99 59.39 14.11
C LYS A 289 7.13 58.66 14.82
N ASP A 290 6.93 57.44 15.33
CA ASP A 290 7.95 56.80 16.19
C ASP A 290 8.32 55.35 15.83
N GLY A 291 7.83 54.80 14.71
CA GLY A 291 8.26 53.48 14.21
C GLY A 291 7.96 52.27 15.13
N GLY A 292 7.36 52.47 16.30
CA GLY A 292 6.93 51.43 17.22
C GLY A 292 5.47 51.02 17.04
N PRO A 293 5.08 49.79 17.43
CA PRO A 293 3.69 49.36 17.43
C PRO A 293 2.87 50.15 18.46
N VAL A 294 1.71 50.68 18.05
CA VAL A 294 0.75 51.32 18.98
C VAL A 294 0.14 50.23 19.86
N VAL A 295 0.57 50.17 21.11
CA VAL A 295 -0.09 49.37 22.15
C VAL A 295 -1.39 50.11 22.51
N TYR A 296 -2.53 49.59 22.06
CA TYR A 296 -3.80 49.98 22.66
C TYR A 296 -3.76 49.49 24.11
N GLY A 297 -3.47 50.42 25.02
CA GLY A 297 -3.50 50.17 26.45
C GLY A 297 -4.85 49.56 26.81
N ARG A 298 -4.80 48.43 27.51
CA ARG A 298 -5.90 48.00 28.38
C ARG A 298 -6.31 49.22 29.19
N SER A 299 -7.51 49.72 28.96
CA SER A 299 -8.18 50.62 29.89
C SER A 299 -8.34 49.85 31.21
N ARG A 300 -7.34 49.96 32.09
CA ARG A 300 -7.54 49.71 33.51
C ARG A 300 -8.47 50.85 33.94
N LYS A 301 -9.76 50.54 34.12
CA LYS A 301 -10.62 51.30 35.02
C LYS A 301 -9.96 51.26 36.40
N SER A 302 -9.10 52.25 36.66
CA SER A 302 -8.67 52.57 38.01
C SER A 302 -9.87 53.25 38.67
N SER A 303 -10.55 52.48 39.50
CA SER A 303 -11.48 52.99 40.51
C SER A 303 -10.84 54.17 41.23
N ALA A 304 -11.57 55.28 41.26
CA ALA A 304 -11.27 56.45 42.05
C ALA A 304 -11.06 56.05 43.51
N THR A 305 -9.88 56.33 44.05
CA THR A 305 -9.74 56.67 45.46
C THR A 305 -9.12 58.04 45.49
N ALA A 306 -9.98 59.03 45.72
CA ALA A 306 -9.58 60.39 46.01
C ALA A 306 -8.70 60.37 47.26
N ASN A 307 -7.43 60.74 47.10
CA ASN A 307 -6.63 61.21 48.20
C ASN A 307 -6.29 62.66 47.88
N GLN A 308 -7.12 63.58 48.40
CA GLN A 308 -6.84 65.00 48.40
C GLN A 308 -5.63 65.25 49.30
N ASN A 309 -4.47 65.45 48.69
CA ASN A 309 -3.42 66.25 49.31
C ASN A 309 -3.29 67.52 48.47
N ASN A 310 -3.82 68.62 49.01
CA ASN A 310 -3.55 69.96 48.53
C ASN A 310 -2.06 70.28 48.74
N THR A 311 -1.49 70.98 47.78
CA THR A 311 -0.18 71.64 47.80
C THR A 311 -0.32 72.87 46.92
N PRO A 312 0.53 73.91 46.99
CA PRO A 312 1.15 74.63 48.11
C PRO A 312 0.78 76.14 48.07
N GLU A 313 1.30 76.97 48.98
CA GLU A 313 1.60 78.37 48.62
C GLU A 313 2.79 78.90 49.45
N GLU A 314 3.75 79.47 48.73
CA GLU A 314 4.86 80.30 49.21
C GLU A 314 4.33 81.66 49.70
N VAL A 315 4.75 82.11 50.89
CA VAL A 315 5.54 83.32 51.22
C VAL A 315 5.96 83.21 52.69
#